data_AF-A0A2P6MRR3-F1
#
_entry.id   AF-A0A2P6MRR3-F1
#
_cell.length_a   1.000
_cell.length_b   1.000
_cell.length_c   1.000
_cell.angle_alpha   90.00
_cell.angle_beta   90.00
_cell.angle_gamma   90.00
#
_symmetry.space_group_name_H-M   'P 1'
#
loop_
_entity.id
_entity.type
_entity.pdbx_description
1 polymer ?
#
loop_
_entity_poly.entity_id
_entity_poly.type
_entity_poly.pdbx_seq_one_letter_code
_entity_poly.pdbx_strand_id
1 'polypeptide(L)'
;MTEEEEPCPKCSFNFNIIELISHVEACNGIPVESLLEPSTPPATKRTIEETYEDTPLNRTQRYHLRKAIKQIPEHQLRSVLIELSTSDPLFERTLATELTKYYQQEQVVWVECVHCGGAFDPDDERQENECIYHPGKMECDYDSEAWADWEEKNINTTQSKSDNPAGFRWTCCQEPGDLTMGCRSDRHETREKKARNRY
;
A
#
# COMPACT_ATOMS: atom_id res chain seq x y z
N MET A 1 9.95 7.12 37.27
CA MET A 1 10.31 7.33 35.86
C MET A 1 9.10 6.90 35.06
N THR A 2 8.20 7.84 34.82
CA THR A 2 6.94 7.65 34.11
C THR A 2 7.11 8.34 32.77
N GLU A 3 7.05 7.57 31.68
CA GLU A 3 7.08 8.08 30.32
C GLU A 3 5.66 8.59 29.99
N GLU A 4 5.53 9.91 29.87
CA GLU A 4 4.35 10.57 29.32
C GLU A 4 4.51 10.57 27.79
N GLU A 5 3.61 9.88 27.08
CA GLU A 5 3.54 9.91 25.61
C GLU A 5 2.97 11.26 25.15
N GLU A 6 3.77 12.05 24.44
CA GLU A 6 3.32 13.29 23.82
C GLU A 6 2.46 13.02 22.55
N PRO A 7 1.30 13.69 22.40
CA PRO A 7 0.43 13.50 21.25
C PRO A 7 0.95 14.16 19.96
N CYS A 8 0.83 13.42 18.84
CA CYS A 8 1.24 13.81 17.49
C CYS A 8 0.62 15.16 17.03
N PRO A 9 1.41 16.14 16.55
CA PRO A 9 0.94 17.48 16.21
C PRO A 9 0.29 17.62 14.82
N LYS A 10 -0.15 16.53 14.17
CA LYS A 10 -0.73 16.58 12.80
C LYS A 10 -2.23 16.27 12.72
N CYS A 11 -2.89 16.07 13.86
CA CYS A 11 -4.28 15.61 13.90
C CYS A 11 -5.23 16.66 14.50
N SER A 12 -5.19 17.89 14.01
CA SER A 12 -6.14 18.93 14.44
C SER A 12 -6.59 19.75 13.25
N PHE A 13 -7.52 19.20 12.46
CA PHE A 13 -8.39 20.01 11.61
C PHE A 13 -9.84 19.65 11.93
N ASN A 14 -10.39 20.35 12.92
CA ASN A 14 -11.83 20.51 13.05
C ASN A 14 -12.30 21.37 11.86
N PHE A 15 -12.90 20.73 10.85
CA PHE A 15 -13.70 21.46 9.87
C PHE A 15 -15.16 21.05 10.04
N ASN A 16 -15.94 22.01 10.53
CA ASN A 16 -17.37 21.91 10.71
C ASN A 16 -18.05 22.01 9.33
N ILE A 17 -18.54 20.88 8.81
CA ILE A 17 -19.12 20.74 7.46
C ILE A 17 -20.39 21.58 7.25
N ILE A 18 -20.97 22.13 8.33
CA ILE A 18 -22.19 22.95 8.25
C ILE A 18 -21.94 24.31 7.56
N GLU A 19 -20.72 24.85 7.52
CA GLU A 19 -20.45 26.15 6.87
C GLU A 19 -20.29 26.09 5.34
N LEU A 20 -20.03 24.91 4.74
CA LEU A 20 -19.81 24.82 3.30
C LEU A 20 -21.10 24.92 2.48
N ILE A 21 -22.25 24.62 3.10
CA ILE A 21 -23.57 24.70 2.46
C ILE A 21 -24.07 26.15 2.39
N SER A 22 -23.64 27.02 3.32
CA SER A 22 -24.05 28.44 3.34
C SER A 22 -23.38 29.30 2.26
N HIS A 23 -22.19 28.93 1.77
CA HIS A 23 -21.45 29.76 0.81
C HIS A 23 -21.95 29.63 -0.64
N VAL A 24 -22.70 28.57 -0.97
CA VAL A 24 -23.25 28.38 -2.31
C VAL A 24 -24.54 29.20 -2.52
N GLU A 25 -25.20 29.64 -1.45
CA GLU A 25 -26.44 30.43 -1.51
C GLU A 25 -26.22 31.95 -1.62
N ALA A 26 -24.98 32.44 -1.48
CA ALA A 26 -24.67 33.88 -1.49
C ALA A 26 -24.47 34.50 -2.89
N CYS A 27 -24.54 33.72 -3.96
CA CYS A 27 -24.31 34.20 -5.33
C CYS A 27 -25.57 34.15 -6.21
N ASN A 28 -26.68 34.72 -5.76
CA ASN A 28 -27.79 35.10 -6.65
C ASN A 28 -28.49 36.35 -6.11
N GLY A 29 -27.98 37.53 -6.50
CA GLY A 29 -28.65 38.79 -6.26
C GLY A 29 -29.92 38.91 -7.11
N ILE A 30 -31.09 38.90 -6.48
CA ILE A 30 -32.33 39.43 -7.03
C ILE A 30 -33.06 40.19 -5.91
N PRO A 31 -33.45 41.47 -6.11
CA PRO A 31 -34.10 42.26 -5.09
C PRO A 31 -35.62 42.09 -5.17
N VAL A 32 -36.28 41.83 -4.03
CA VAL A 32 -37.73 42.08 -3.91
C VAL A 32 -38.01 42.70 -2.54
N GLU A 33 -38.42 43.95 -2.60
CA GLU A 33 -38.91 44.75 -1.50
C GLU A 33 -40.38 44.39 -1.18
N SER A 34 -40.74 44.58 0.09
CA SER A 34 -42.09 44.91 0.56
C SER A 34 -43.13 43.77 0.75
N LEU A 35 -43.30 43.42 2.03
CA LEU A 35 -44.54 43.43 2.83
C LEU A 35 -45.08 42.11 3.40
N LEU A 36 -45.18 42.13 4.75
CA LEU A 36 -46.10 41.44 5.67
C LEU A 36 -45.64 40.11 6.30
N GLU A 37 -45.22 40.20 7.57
CA GLU A 37 -45.33 39.16 8.60
C GLU A 37 -46.81 38.89 8.96
N PRO A 38 -47.13 37.99 9.92
CA PRO A 38 -46.81 36.57 10.01
C PRO A 38 -48.10 35.75 10.17
N SER A 39 -48.17 34.52 9.64
CA SER A 39 -49.15 33.56 10.16
C SER A 39 -48.54 32.17 10.22
N THR A 40 -48.37 31.69 11.44
CA THR A 40 -48.20 30.27 11.73
C THR A 40 -49.47 29.52 11.37
N PRO A 41 -49.37 28.35 10.72
CA PRO A 41 -50.29 27.26 11.00
C PRO A 41 -49.57 25.97 11.43
N PRO A 42 -50.31 25.06 12.07
CA PRO A 42 -49.76 24.09 13.00
C PRO A 42 -49.24 22.81 12.34
N ALA A 43 -48.40 22.13 13.12
CA ALA A 43 -47.87 20.80 12.94
C ALA A 43 -48.82 19.84 12.19
N THR A 44 -48.43 19.49 10.97
CA THR A 44 -48.90 18.27 10.32
C THR A 44 -47.68 17.40 10.09
N LYS A 45 -47.50 16.37 10.92
CA LYS A 45 -46.53 15.30 10.67
C LYS A 45 -46.99 14.55 9.42
N ARG A 46 -46.52 14.99 8.25
CA ARG A 46 -46.56 14.17 7.04
C ARG A 46 -45.39 13.20 7.13
N THR A 47 -45.71 11.95 7.40
CA THR A 47 -44.86 10.82 7.03
C THR A 47 -44.77 10.83 5.51
N ILE A 48 -43.72 11.44 4.98
CA ILE A 48 -43.36 11.30 3.57
C ILE A 48 -42.56 10.01 3.51
N GLU A 49 -43.24 8.89 3.24
CA GLU A 49 -42.59 7.73 2.63
C GLU A 49 -42.22 8.18 1.21
N GLU A 50 -41.06 8.81 1.09
CA GLU A 50 -40.40 9.10 -0.18
C GLU A 50 -40.00 7.75 -0.77
N THR A 51 -40.92 7.16 -1.52
CA THR A 51 -40.60 6.08 -2.45
C THR A 51 -39.63 6.67 -3.47
N TYR A 52 -38.33 6.42 -3.29
CA TYR A 52 -37.29 6.76 -4.25
C TYR A 52 -37.62 6.04 -5.56
N GLU A 53 -38.26 6.74 -6.50
CA GLU A 53 -38.41 6.27 -7.87
C GLU A 53 -37.01 6.19 -8.48
N ASP A 54 -36.52 4.96 -8.65
CA ASP A 54 -35.24 4.60 -9.27
C ASP A 54 -35.26 4.97 -10.77
N THR A 55 -35.22 6.27 -11.03
CA THR A 55 -35.30 6.81 -12.38
C THR A 55 -33.89 6.78 -12.97
N PRO A 56 -33.63 6.01 -14.04
CA PRO A 56 -32.29 5.92 -14.59
C PRO A 56 -31.82 7.29 -15.09
N LEU A 57 -30.58 7.66 -14.75
CA LEU A 57 -29.98 8.94 -15.17
C LEU A 57 -30.12 9.16 -16.68
N ASN A 58 -30.52 10.37 -17.08
CA ASN A 58 -30.60 10.71 -18.49
C ASN A 58 -29.21 10.88 -19.12
N ARG A 59 -29.14 10.98 -20.45
CA ARG A 59 -27.86 11.05 -21.20
C ARG A 59 -26.99 12.25 -20.79
N THR A 60 -27.61 13.39 -20.52
CA THR A 60 -26.92 14.62 -20.11
C THR A 60 -26.33 14.48 -18.71
N GLN A 61 -27.09 13.95 -17.76
CA GLN A 61 -26.61 13.68 -16.40
C GLN A 61 -25.42 12.70 -16.40
N ARG A 62 -25.50 11.61 -17.18
CA ARG A 62 -24.38 10.66 -17.33
C ARG A 62 -23.13 11.31 -17.92
N TYR A 63 -23.29 12.24 -18.86
CA TYR A 63 -22.17 12.98 -19.43
C TYR A 63 -21.49 13.86 -18.37
N HIS A 64 -22.27 14.61 -17.59
CA HIS A 64 -21.73 15.45 -16.52
C HIS A 64 -21.04 14.65 -15.42
N LEU A 65 -21.62 13.51 -15.00
CA LEU A 65 -20.98 12.62 -14.03
C LEU A 65 -19.62 12.13 -14.53
N ARG A 66 -19.55 11.61 -15.76
CA ARG A 66 -18.29 11.14 -16.35
C ARG A 66 -17.26 12.26 -16.50
N LYS A 67 -17.70 13.47 -16.79
CA LYS A 67 -16.82 14.64 -16.87
C LYS A 67 -16.29 15.02 -15.48
N ALA A 68 -17.12 15.02 -14.45
CA ALA A 68 -16.74 15.31 -13.08
C ALA A 68 -15.72 14.29 -12.54
N ILE A 69 -15.96 12.98 -12.74
CA ILE A 69 -15.03 11.91 -12.33
C ILE A 69 -13.64 12.10 -12.95
N LYS A 70 -13.55 12.63 -14.18
CA LYS A 70 -12.26 12.90 -14.84
C LYS A 70 -11.53 14.12 -14.32
N GLN A 71 -12.24 15.08 -13.74
CA GLN A 71 -11.70 16.37 -13.32
C GLN A 71 -11.36 16.41 -11.82
N ILE A 72 -12.01 15.58 -11.02
CA ILE A 72 -11.82 15.56 -9.58
C ILE A 72 -10.44 14.94 -9.23
N PRO A 73 -9.70 15.50 -8.25
CA PRO A 73 -8.47 14.89 -7.75
C PRO A 73 -8.71 13.49 -7.19
N GLU A 74 -7.73 12.60 -7.37
CA GLU A 74 -7.87 11.18 -7.01
C GLU A 74 -8.17 10.94 -5.53
N HIS A 75 -7.57 11.73 -4.63
CA HIS A 75 -7.84 11.62 -3.19
C HIS A 75 -9.30 11.95 -2.85
N GLN A 76 -9.90 12.95 -3.49
CA GLN A 76 -11.30 13.31 -3.29
C GLN A 76 -12.23 12.25 -3.87
N LEU A 77 -11.88 11.69 -5.03
CA LEU A 77 -12.61 10.57 -5.61
C LEU A 77 -12.62 9.37 -4.65
N ARG A 78 -11.47 9.02 -4.06
CA ARG A 78 -11.37 7.96 -3.05
C ARG A 78 -12.28 8.23 -1.85
N SER A 79 -12.29 9.45 -1.32
CA SER A 79 -13.18 9.82 -0.21
C SER A 79 -14.66 9.63 -0.55
N VAL A 80 -15.10 10.11 -1.72
CA VAL A 80 -16.49 9.94 -2.18
C VAL A 80 -16.84 8.46 -2.36
N LEU A 81 -15.94 7.65 -2.92
CA LEU A 81 -16.17 6.21 -3.08
C LEU A 81 -16.31 5.49 -1.73
N ILE A 82 -15.50 5.85 -0.74
CA ILE A 82 -15.58 5.29 0.62
C ILE A 82 -16.94 5.65 1.24
N GLU A 83 -17.33 6.91 1.17
CA GLU A 83 -18.62 7.38 1.70
C GLU A 83 -19.81 6.64 1.04
N LEU A 84 -19.85 6.59 -0.29
CA LEU A 84 -20.90 5.87 -1.03
C LEU A 84 -20.93 4.37 -0.71
N SER A 85 -19.77 3.73 -0.52
CA SER A 85 -19.70 2.32 -0.12
C SER A 85 -20.22 2.09 1.30
N THR A 86 -20.15 3.10 2.17
CA THR A 86 -20.67 3.02 3.54
C THR A 86 -22.18 3.25 3.57
N SER A 87 -22.70 4.09 2.67
CA SER A 87 -24.12 4.45 2.61
C SER A 87 -25.00 3.47 1.83
N ASP A 88 -24.47 2.80 0.81
CA ASP A 88 -25.24 1.89 -0.07
C ASP A 88 -24.59 0.49 -0.19
N PRO A 89 -25.20 -0.56 0.41
CA PRO A 89 -24.71 -1.94 0.32
C PRO A 89 -24.67 -2.52 -1.11
N LEU A 90 -25.51 -2.05 -2.03
CA LEU A 90 -25.46 -2.50 -3.44
C LEU A 90 -24.25 -1.91 -4.15
N PHE A 91 -23.96 -0.63 -3.89
CA PHE A 91 -22.76 0.01 -4.37
C PHE A 91 -21.51 -0.67 -3.79
N GLU A 92 -21.48 -0.95 -2.48
CA GLU A 92 -20.40 -1.67 -1.81
C GLU A 92 -20.09 -3.01 -2.49
N ARG A 93 -21.11 -3.85 -2.71
CA ARG A 93 -20.93 -5.16 -3.38
C ARG A 93 -20.43 -5.03 -4.81
N THR A 94 -20.97 -4.07 -5.56
CA THR A 94 -20.56 -3.82 -6.95
C THR A 94 -19.11 -3.34 -7.00
N LEU A 95 -18.77 -2.39 -6.14
CA LEU A 95 -17.43 -1.84 -6.02
C LEU A 95 -16.42 -2.91 -5.60
N ALA A 96 -16.75 -3.74 -4.61
CA ALA A 96 -15.91 -4.87 -4.19
C ALA A 96 -15.65 -5.84 -5.35
N THR A 97 -16.68 -6.19 -6.12
CA THR A 97 -16.54 -7.10 -7.28
C THR A 97 -15.67 -6.49 -8.38
N GLU A 98 -15.84 -5.20 -8.69
CA GLU A 98 -15.05 -4.55 -9.73
C GLU A 98 -13.61 -4.28 -9.28
N LEU A 99 -13.40 -3.76 -8.08
CA LEU A 99 -12.05 -3.45 -7.58
C LEU A 99 -11.23 -4.71 -7.29
N THR A 100 -11.84 -5.81 -6.85
CA THR A 100 -11.12 -7.07 -6.61
C THR A 100 -10.50 -7.63 -7.89
N LYS A 101 -11.09 -7.39 -9.07
CA LYS A 101 -10.51 -7.78 -10.36
C LYS A 101 -9.13 -7.16 -10.59
N TYR A 102 -8.93 -5.93 -10.11
CA TYR A 102 -7.68 -5.20 -10.22
C TYR A 102 -6.77 -5.45 -9.01
N TYR A 103 -7.33 -5.60 -7.82
CA TYR A 103 -6.56 -5.89 -6.61
C TYR A 103 -5.85 -7.26 -6.67
N GLN A 104 -6.48 -8.26 -7.27
CA GLN A 104 -5.85 -9.57 -7.53
C GLN A 104 -4.70 -9.48 -8.54
N GLN A 105 -4.59 -8.40 -9.31
CA GLN A 105 -3.52 -8.19 -10.28
C GLN A 105 -2.30 -7.44 -9.71
N GLU A 106 -2.42 -6.78 -8.54
CA GLU A 106 -1.38 -5.86 -8.02
C GLU A 106 -0.92 -6.13 -6.58
N GLN A 107 -1.33 -7.24 -5.96
CA GLN A 107 -0.72 -7.66 -4.69
C GLN A 107 0.65 -8.29 -4.96
N VAL A 108 1.69 -7.46 -4.91
CA VAL A 108 3.08 -7.93 -4.88
C VAL A 108 3.26 -8.79 -3.63
N VAL A 109 3.31 -10.11 -3.83
CA VAL A 109 3.66 -11.05 -2.76
C VAL A 109 5.18 -11.15 -2.74
N TRP A 110 5.81 -10.43 -1.81
CA TRP A 110 7.25 -10.56 -1.59
C TRP A 110 7.58 -11.94 -1.05
N VAL A 111 8.42 -12.68 -1.76
CA VAL A 111 8.91 -14.01 -1.37
C VAL A 111 10.42 -13.99 -1.24
N GLU A 112 10.95 -14.80 -0.33
CA GLU A 112 12.39 -14.90 -0.11
C GLU A 112 13.04 -15.88 -1.09
N CYS A 113 14.15 -15.48 -1.72
CA CYS A 113 14.92 -16.34 -2.60
C CYS A 113 15.73 -17.38 -1.82
N VAL A 114 15.65 -18.65 -2.25
CA VAL A 114 16.36 -19.76 -1.59
C VAL A 114 17.88 -19.70 -1.71
N HIS A 115 18.40 -18.92 -2.67
CA HIS A 115 19.81 -18.84 -2.99
C HIS A 115 20.50 -17.66 -2.27
N CYS A 116 19.91 -16.46 -2.35
CA CYS A 116 20.50 -15.25 -1.80
C CYS A 116 19.79 -14.69 -0.55
N GLY A 117 18.61 -15.21 -0.18
CA GLY A 117 17.80 -14.66 0.92
C GLY A 117 17.13 -13.30 0.61
N GLY A 118 17.32 -12.77 -0.60
CA GLY A 118 16.69 -11.52 -1.02
C GLY A 118 15.19 -11.68 -1.27
N ALA A 119 14.40 -10.71 -0.84
CA ALA A 119 12.98 -10.64 -1.15
C ALA A 119 12.76 -10.21 -2.61
N PHE A 120 11.87 -10.89 -3.32
CA PHE A 120 11.51 -10.58 -4.71
C PHE A 120 10.02 -10.81 -4.98
N ASP A 121 9.51 -10.21 -6.06
CA ASP A 121 8.17 -10.48 -6.58
C ASP A 121 8.23 -11.67 -7.56
N PRO A 122 7.53 -12.79 -7.30
CA PRO A 122 7.55 -13.95 -8.18
C PRO A 122 6.79 -13.73 -9.50
N ASP A 123 5.92 -12.72 -9.56
CA ASP A 123 5.07 -12.44 -10.72
C ASP A 123 5.69 -11.40 -11.69
N ASP A 124 6.76 -10.72 -11.25
CA ASP A 124 7.52 -9.77 -12.07
C ASP A 124 8.48 -10.48 -13.07
N GLU A 125 8.81 -9.83 -14.18
CA GLU A 125 9.65 -10.37 -15.26
C GLU A 125 11.11 -10.56 -14.79
N ARG A 126 11.44 -11.80 -14.39
CA ARG A 126 12.77 -12.16 -13.87
C ARG A 126 13.85 -12.00 -14.94
N GLN A 127 14.90 -11.26 -14.61
CA GLN A 127 16.06 -11.06 -15.47
C GLN A 127 17.15 -12.09 -15.13
N GLU A 128 17.94 -12.47 -16.13
CA GLU A 128 19.16 -13.24 -15.86
C GLU A 128 20.17 -12.34 -15.13
N ASN A 129 20.83 -12.90 -14.11
CA ASN A 129 21.80 -12.23 -13.24
C ASN A 129 21.23 -11.30 -12.16
N GLU A 130 19.94 -11.36 -11.86
CA GLU A 130 19.34 -10.62 -10.74
C GLU A 130 19.72 -11.22 -9.36
N CYS A 131 19.89 -12.54 -9.28
CA CYS A 131 20.23 -13.24 -8.04
C CYS A 131 21.71 -13.59 -8.04
N ILE A 132 22.48 -12.96 -7.16
CA ILE A 132 23.92 -13.19 -7.01
C ILE A 132 24.16 -13.83 -5.64
N TYR A 133 24.80 -15.01 -5.61
CA TYR A 133 24.98 -15.79 -4.39
C TYR A 133 26.17 -16.75 -4.44
N HIS A 134 26.55 -17.29 -3.29
CA HIS A 134 27.52 -18.37 -3.16
C HIS A 134 26.79 -19.70 -2.93
N PRO A 135 26.90 -20.69 -3.85
CA PRO A 135 26.31 -22.02 -3.64
C PRO A 135 27.09 -22.88 -2.64
N GLY A 136 28.30 -22.45 -2.29
CA GLY A 136 29.18 -23.13 -1.34
C GLY A 136 28.85 -22.81 0.11
N LYS A 137 29.61 -23.40 1.03
CA LYS A 137 29.56 -23.07 2.46
C LYS A 137 30.74 -22.16 2.80
N MET A 138 30.56 -21.33 3.82
CA MET A 138 31.65 -20.55 4.38
C MET A 138 32.43 -21.41 5.39
N GLU A 139 33.70 -21.66 5.08
CA GLU A 139 34.64 -22.45 5.87
C GLU A 139 35.76 -21.57 6.44
N CYS A 140 36.24 -21.92 7.62
CA CYS A 140 37.30 -21.16 8.29
C CYS A 140 38.62 -21.37 7.55
N ASP A 141 39.27 -20.26 7.20
CA ASP A 141 40.62 -20.28 6.63
C ASP A 141 41.64 -20.13 7.75
N TYR A 142 42.10 -21.25 8.30
CA TYR A 142 43.05 -21.28 9.42
C TYR A 142 44.40 -20.63 9.10
N ASP A 143 44.73 -20.47 7.83
CA ASP A 143 45.98 -19.87 7.37
C ASP A 143 45.81 -18.39 6.96
N SER A 144 44.61 -17.81 7.14
CA SER A 144 44.33 -16.42 6.79
C SER A 144 45.03 -15.44 7.74
N GLU A 145 45.64 -14.40 7.17
CA GLU A 145 46.23 -13.29 7.91
C GLU A 145 45.20 -12.52 8.75
N ALA A 146 43.91 -12.64 8.43
CA ALA A 146 42.82 -12.05 9.22
C ALA A 146 42.75 -12.58 10.66
N TRP A 147 43.40 -13.73 10.95
CA TRP A 147 43.48 -14.29 12.31
C TRP A 147 44.72 -13.86 13.08
N ALA A 148 45.64 -13.08 12.50
CA ALA A 148 46.91 -12.72 13.13
C ALA A 148 46.74 -12.04 14.51
N ASP A 149 45.67 -11.25 14.68
CA ASP A 149 45.35 -10.52 15.91
C ASP A 149 44.25 -11.21 16.76
N TRP A 150 43.81 -12.42 16.38
CA TRP A 150 42.68 -13.09 17.03
C TRP A 150 43.14 -13.93 18.23
N GLU A 151 42.84 -13.47 19.45
CA GLU A 151 43.30 -14.12 20.68
C GLU A 151 42.49 -15.38 21.06
N GLU A 152 41.27 -15.55 20.54
CA GLU A 152 40.38 -16.64 20.94
C GLU A 152 40.73 -17.96 20.23
N LYS A 153 40.78 -19.05 21.00
CA LYS A 153 41.12 -20.39 20.47
C LYS A 153 40.06 -20.96 19.52
N ASN A 154 38.83 -20.48 19.57
CA ASN A 154 37.73 -21.00 18.75
C ASN A 154 37.32 -19.99 17.68
N ILE A 155 37.97 -20.10 16.53
CA ILE A 155 37.79 -19.17 15.41
C ILE A 155 36.64 -19.54 14.46
N ASN A 156 36.12 -20.78 14.51
CA ASN A 156 35.06 -21.24 13.61
C ASN A 156 33.69 -21.23 14.28
N THR A 157 33.30 -20.08 14.84
CA THR A 157 31.97 -19.86 15.43
C THR A 157 31.10 -18.99 14.52
N THR A 158 29.78 -19.00 14.73
CA THR A 158 28.87 -18.07 14.04
C THR A 158 29.21 -16.62 14.33
N GLN A 159 29.65 -16.32 15.56
CA GLN A 159 30.06 -14.98 15.96
C GLN A 159 31.31 -14.55 15.18
N SER A 160 32.33 -15.41 15.12
CA SER A 160 33.55 -15.16 14.35
C SER A 160 33.28 -14.94 12.85
N LYS A 161 32.30 -15.65 12.26
CA LYS A 161 31.87 -15.44 10.87
C LYS A 161 31.27 -14.06 10.61
N SER A 162 30.58 -13.50 11.61
CA SER A 162 30.01 -12.15 11.53
C SER A 162 31.06 -11.07 11.81
N ASP A 163 31.94 -11.31 12.77
CA ASP A 163 32.89 -10.29 13.25
C ASP A 163 34.16 -10.20 12.40
N ASN A 164 34.58 -11.32 11.81
CA ASN A 164 35.78 -11.39 10.97
C ASN A 164 35.57 -12.28 9.73
N PRO A 165 34.67 -11.89 8.81
CA PRO A 165 34.35 -12.68 7.63
C PRO A 165 35.55 -12.90 6.69
N ALA A 166 36.56 -12.03 6.70
CA ALA A 166 37.81 -12.17 5.95
C ALA A 166 38.67 -13.38 6.39
N GLY A 167 38.46 -13.88 7.61
CA GLY A 167 39.06 -15.12 8.11
C GLY A 167 38.41 -16.40 7.58
N PHE A 168 37.40 -16.27 6.73
CA PHE A 168 36.69 -17.38 6.11
C PHE A 168 36.79 -17.31 4.60
N ARG A 169 36.54 -18.45 3.95
CA ARG A 169 36.43 -18.55 2.50
C ARG A 169 35.21 -19.34 2.08
N TRP A 170 34.70 -19.03 0.90
CA TRP A 170 33.60 -19.76 0.29
C TRP A 170 34.10 -21.00 -0.44
N THR A 171 33.56 -22.18 -0.14
CA THR A 171 34.00 -23.42 -0.81
C THR A 171 33.76 -23.46 -2.31
N CYS A 172 32.85 -22.63 -2.82
CA CYS A 172 32.47 -22.59 -4.24
C CYS A 172 33.45 -21.84 -5.13
N CYS A 173 34.11 -20.80 -4.63
CA CYS A 173 35.05 -19.97 -5.40
C CYS A 173 36.40 -19.74 -4.71
N GLN A 174 36.55 -20.20 -3.46
CA GLN A 174 37.70 -19.97 -2.59
C GLN A 174 37.95 -18.49 -2.28
N GLU A 175 37.01 -17.62 -2.60
CA GLU A 175 37.08 -16.20 -2.29
C GLU A 175 36.84 -15.95 -0.79
N PRO A 176 37.45 -14.89 -0.23
CA PRO A 176 37.23 -14.44 1.14
C PRO A 176 35.75 -14.20 1.47
N GLY A 177 35.38 -14.42 2.73
CA GLY A 177 34.00 -14.30 3.21
C GLY A 177 33.50 -12.87 3.38
N ASP A 178 34.41 -11.89 3.40
CA ASP A 178 34.10 -10.45 3.46
C ASP A 178 33.72 -9.86 2.09
N LEU A 179 33.96 -10.61 1.01
CA LEU A 179 33.44 -10.26 -0.31
C LEU A 179 31.93 -10.50 -0.35
N THR A 180 31.20 -9.41 -0.56
CA THR A 180 29.73 -9.39 -0.55
C THR A 180 29.10 -9.87 -1.85
N MET A 181 29.87 -9.89 -2.95
CA MET A 181 29.36 -10.34 -4.25
C MET A 181 29.51 -11.86 -4.39
N GLY A 182 28.38 -12.55 -4.47
CA GLY A 182 28.30 -13.96 -4.82
C GLY A 182 29.03 -14.33 -6.11
N CYS A 183 29.55 -15.56 -6.18
CA CYS A 183 30.29 -16.05 -7.35
C CYS A 183 29.41 -16.66 -8.44
N ARG A 184 28.11 -16.82 -8.19
CA ARG A 184 27.14 -17.32 -9.15
C ARG A 184 26.03 -16.30 -9.33
N SER A 185 25.61 -16.12 -10.58
CA SER A 185 24.47 -15.31 -10.99
C SER A 185 23.39 -16.20 -11.61
N ASP A 186 22.14 -16.02 -11.18
CA ASP A 186 20.98 -16.77 -11.67
C ASP A 186 19.71 -15.92 -11.50
N ARG A 187 18.53 -16.51 -11.74
CA ARG A 187 17.23 -15.90 -11.40
C ARG A 187 16.87 -16.17 -9.94
N HIS A 188 16.10 -15.30 -9.31
CA HIS A 188 15.56 -15.60 -7.99
C HIS A 188 14.64 -16.82 -8.05
N GLU A 189 14.76 -17.73 -7.08
CA GLU A 189 13.99 -18.97 -7.03
C GLU A 189 13.28 -19.14 -5.68
N THR A 190 12.03 -19.57 -5.72
CA THR A 190 11.25 -19.94 -4.54
C THR A 190 11.42 -21.42 -4.22
N ARG A 191 11.28 -21.78 -2.93
CA ARG A 191 11.34 -23.18 -2.48
C ARG A 191 10.22 -24.04 -3.09
N GLU A 192 9.08 -23.42 -3.36
CA GLU A 192 7.95 -24.02 -4.05
C GLU A 192 7.97 -23.60 -5.51
N LYS A 193 8.03 -24.55 -6.44
CA LYS A 193 7.78 -24.27 -7.86
C LYS A 193 6.29 -24.01 -8.02
N LYS A 194 5.85 -22.75 -8.03
CA LYS A 194 4.48 -22.43 -8.46
C LYS A 194 4.33 -22.94 -9.89
N ALA A 195 3.52 -23.99 -10.07
CA ALA A 195 3.08 -24.40 -11.39
C ALA A 195 2.31 -23.21 -11.97
N ARG A 196 2.86 -22.57 -13.01
CA ARG A 196 2.19 -21.50 -13.74
C ARG A 196 0.96 -22.09 -14.43
N ASN A 197 -0.17 -22.12 -13.74
CA ASN A 197 -1.46 -22.36 -14.36
C ASN A 197 -1.86 -21.07 -15.07
N ARG A 198 -1.49 -20.97 -16.35
CA ARG A 198 -2.10 -20.00 -17.27
C ARG A 198 -3.42 -20.61 -17.74
N TYR A 199 -4.53 -20.08 -17.23
CA TYR A 199 -5.86 -20.26 -17.84
C TYR A 199 -6.23 -19.00 -18.60
#